data_AF-A0A8K1D1W3-F1
#
_entry.id   AF-A0A8K1D1W3-F1
#
_cell.length_a   1.000
_cell.length_b   1.000
_cell.length_c   1.000
_cell.angle_alpha   90.00
_cell.angle_beta   90.00
_cell.angle_gamma   90.00
#
_symmetry.space_group_name_H-M   'P 1'
#
loop_
_entity.id
_entity.type
_entity.pdbx_description
1 polymer ?
#
loop_
_entity_poly.entity_id
_entity_poly.type
_entity_poly.pdbx_seq_one_letter_code
_entity_poly.pdbx_strand_id
1 'polypeptide(L)'
;MEIPKDVKDKLEDGVCMACCINDVICMTNDYPRSSNVDVLFEIDRKGREIIFRHIIMDDPSNPLTVEYMVDSNFINNVINSRMIDVFFVNNTFKEEMKIRILFSEDEIKLMKREIGLGT
;
A
#
# COMPACT_ATOMS: atom_id res chain seq x y z
N MET A 1 8.51 13.18 -5.08
CA MET A 1 8.21 12.19 -6.13
C MET A 1 7.41 12.85 -7.27
N GLU A 2 7.55 12.39 -8.51
CA GLU A 2 6.65 12.80 -9.61
C GLU A 2 5.51 11.78 -9.74
N ILE A 3 4.27 12.22 -9.47
CA ILE A 3 3.09 11.34 -9.50
C ILE A 3 2.50 11.34 -10.91
N PRO A 4 2.32 10.16 -11.54
CA PRO A 4 1.70 10.04 -12.86
C PRO A 4 0.32 10.72 -12.94
N LYS A 5 0.00 11.32 -14.08
CA LYS A 5 -1.24 12.09 -14.26
C LYS A 5 -2.49 11.24 -14.07
N ASP A 6 -2.48 10.01 -14.56
CA ASP A 6 -3.58 9.04 -14.42
C ASP A 6 -3.86 8.64 -12.97
N VAL A 7 -2.85 8.69 -12.09
CA VAL A 7 -3.03 8.53 -10.64
C VAL A 7 -3.63 9.80 -10.07
N LYS A 8 -3.10 10.98 -10.42
CA LYS A 8 -3.64 12.28 -9.94
C LYS A 8 -5.11 12.47 -10.28
N ASP A 9 -5.52 12.05 -11.48
CA ASP A 9 -6.90 12.20 -11.97
C ASP A 9 -7.90 11.29 -11.23
N LYS A 10 -7.43 10.29 -10.47
CA LYS A 10 -8.26 9.30 -9.76
C LYS A 10 -8.12 9.35 -8.23
N LEU A 11 -7.10 10.05 -7.73
CA LEU A 11 -6.81 10.10 -6.30
C LEU A 11 -7.70 11.15 -5.63
N GLU A 12 -8.49 10.72 -4.65
CA GLU A 12 -9.38 11.56 -3.85
C GLU A 12 -8.99 11.47 -2.37
N ASP A 13 -9.48 12.40 -1.54
CA ASP A 13 -9.21 12.39 -0.09
C ASP A 13 -9.72 11.09 0.55
N GLY A 14 -8.86 10.45 1.35
CA GLY A 14 -9.10 9.13 1.94
C GLY A 14 -8.86 7.94 1.01
N VAL A 15 -8.43 8.16 -0.24
CA VAL A 15 -8.17 7.09 -1.20
C VAL A 15 -6.67 6.80 -1.29
N CYS A 16 -6.34 5.50 -1.30
CA CYS A 16 -5.01 4.99 -1.58
C CYS A 16 -5.00 4.20 -2.90
N MET A 17 -3.95 4.37 -3.69
CA MET A 17 -3.78 3.69 -4.97
C MET A 17 -2.38 3.12 -5.10
N ALA A 18 -2.30 1.84 -5.49
CA ALA A 18 -1.06 1.28 -6.01
C ALA A 18 -0.71 1.98 -7.33
N CYS A 19 0.54 2.36 -7.49
CA CYS A 19 1.05 2.96 -8.70
C CYS A 19 2.51 2.60 -8.94
N CYS A 20 2.98 2.87 -10.16
CA CYS A 20 4.39 2.72 -10.52
C CYS A 20 4.88 1.27 -10.31
N ILE A 21 6.04 1.08 -9.68
CA ILE A 21 6.66 -0.23 -9.50
C ILE A 21 6.20 -0.87 -8.18
N ASN A 22 6.46 -0.19 -7.06
CA ASN A 22 6.19 -0.66 -5.69
C ASN A 22 5.65 0.48 -4.79
N ASP A 23 5.04 1.48 -5.40
CA ASP A 23 4.63 2.69 -4.69
C ASP A 23 3.12 2.66 -4.44
N VAL A 24 2.72 3.13 -3.28
CA VAL A 24 1.32 3.36 -2.94
C VAL A 24 1.18 4.82 -2.59
N ILE A 25 0.17 5.48 -3.14
CA ILE A 25 -0.08 6.90 -2.89
C ILE A 25 -1.43 7.03 -2.21
N CYS A 26 -1.44 7.62 -1.03
CA CYS A 26 -2.63 7.94 -0.25
C CYS A 26 -2.81 9.44 -0.19
N MET A 27 -3.93 9.97 -0.70
CA MET A 27 -4.29 11.37 -0.47
C MET A 27 -5.04 11.46 0.85
N THR A 28 -4.41 12.04 1.86
CA THR A 28 -5.00 12.15 3.19
C THR A 28 -4.18 13.13 4.03
N ASN A 29 -4.87 13.82 4.95
CA ASN A 29 -4.21 14.58 6.03
C ASN A 29 -4.02 13.73 7.30
N ASP A 30 -4.59 12.53 7.32
CA ASP A 30 -4.41 11.52 8.36
C ASP A 30 -3.28 10.57 7.93
N TYR A 31 -2.09 10.84 8.43
CA TYR A 31 -0.86 10.11 8.14
C TYR A 31 -0.11 9.83 9.45
N PRO A 32 0.70 8.76 9.48
CA PRO A 32 1.31 8.31 10.71
C PRO A 32 2.35 9.31 11.23
N ARG A 33 2.41 9.47 12.55
CA ARG A 33 3.37 10.40 13.19
C ARG A 33 4.83 9.92 13.16
N SER A 34 5.03 8.63 12.93
CA SER A 34 6.35 7.98 12.88
C SER A 34 6.41 7.05 11.68
N SER A 35 7.58 6.99 11.03
CA SER A 35 7.84 6.03 9.95
C SER A 35 8.31 4.67 10.46
N ASN A 36 8.66 4.58 11.75
CA ASN A 36 9.07 3.35 12.41
C ASN A 36 7.96 2.90 13.35
N VAL A 37 7.01 2.17 12.78
CA VAL A 37 5.78 1.69 13.44
C VAL A 37 5.52 0.28 12.95
N ASP A 38 4.88 -0.53 13.79
CA ASP A 38 4.48 -1.87 13.39
C ASP A 38 3.34 -1.78 12.38
N VAL A 39 3.42 -2.61 11.35
CA VAL A 39 2.41 -2.67 10.28
C VAL A 39 1.96 -4.11 10.13
N LEU A 40 0.65 -4.33 10.23
CA LEU A 40 0.05 -5.63 9.94
C LEU A 40 -0.43 -5.65 8.50
N PHE A 41 -0.25 -6.78 7.82
CA PHE A 41 -0.66 -6.98 6.45
C PHE A 41 -1.82 -7.96 6.34
N GLU A 42 -2.83 -7.58 5.58
CA GLU A 42 -3.93 -8.44 5.17
C GLU A 42 -4.11 -8.41 3.65
N ILE A 43 -4.53 -9.53 3.10
CA ILE A 43 -4.86 -9.70 1.68
C ILE A 43 -6.27 -10.27 1.57
N ASP A 44 -7.09 -9.64 0.73
CA ASP A 44 -8.46 -10.09 0.45
C ASP A 44 -8.65 -10.23 -1.06
N ARG A 45 -9.53 -11.15 -1.46
CA ARG A 45 -9.87 -11.41 -2.86
C ARG A 45 -11.37 -11.27 -3.07
N LYS A 46 -11.77 -10.15 -3.69
CA LYS A 46 -13.17 -9.90 -4.08
C LYS A 46 -13.35 -10.24 -5.56
N GLY A 47 -13.68 -11.51 -5.81
CA GLY A 47 -13.84 -12.03 -7.16
C GLY A 47 -12.51 -12.08 -7.92
N ARG A 48 -12.31 -11.15 -8.87
CA ARG A 48 -11.07 -11.02 -9.64
C ARG A 48 -10.11 -9.96 -9.09
N GLU A 49 -10.58 -9.15 -8.15
CA GLU A 49 -9.80 -8.07 -7.56
C GLU A 49 -9.06 -8.57 -6.32
N ILE A 50 -7.82 -8.15 -6.18
CA ILE A 50 -7.00 -8.41 -5.00
C ILE A 50 -6.81 -7.08 -4.28
N ILE A 51 -7.06 -7.09 -2.98
CA ILE A 51 -7.01 -5.92 -2.12
C ILE A 51 -5.91 -6.17 -1.10
N PHE A 52 -4.98 -5.23 -1.02
CA PHE A 52 -3.98 -5.20 0.05
C PHE A 52 -4.46 -4.21 1.11
N ARG A 53 -4.35 -4.61 2.37
CA ARG A 53 -4.65 -3.77 3.52
C ARG A 53 -3.48 -3.77 4.48
N HIS A 54 -3.05 -2.59 4.88
CA HIS A 54 -2.03 -2.37 5.90
C HIS A 54 -2.66 -1.66 7.09
N ILE A 55 -2.47 -2.22 8.28
CA ILE A 55 -2.91 -1.62 9.52
C ILE A 55 -1.66 -1.07 10.21
N ILE A 56 -1.52 0.24 10.19
CA ILE A 56 -0.37 0.97 10.70
C ILE A 56 -0.64 1.33 12.17
N MET A 57 0.16 0.76 13.08
CA MET A 57 -0.04 0.86 14.53
C MET A 57 0.69 2.09 15.12
N ASP A 58 0.42 3.29 14.61
CA ASP A 58 1.06 4.52 15.08
C ASP A 58 0.38 5.09 16.35
N ASP A 59 -0.95 4.99 16.43
CA ASP A 59 -1.75 5.20 17.65
C ASP A 59 -2.50 3.89 18.00
N PRO A 60 -2.16 3.23 19.12
CA PRO A 60 -2.81 1.99 19.55
C PRO A 60 -4.33 2.10 19.75
N SER A 61 -4.85 3.31 19.97
CA SER A 61 -6.30 3.55 20.15
C SER A 61 -7.03 3.79 18.84
N ASN A 62 -6.31 4.15 17.78
CA ASN A 62 -6.87 4.47 16.47
C ASN A 62 -5.85 4.18 15.35
N PRO A 63 -5.63 2.90 15.00
CA PRO A 63 -4.67 2.54 13.98
C PRO A 63 -5.13 3.01 12.59
N LEU A 64 -4.19 3.53 11.81
CA LEU A 64 -4.46 3.96 10.44
C LEU A 64 -4.54 2.76 9.50
N THR A 65 -5.63 2.64 8.75
CA THR A 65 -5.81 1.57 7.77
C THR A 65 -5.58 2.12 6.35
N VAL A 66 -4.64 1.50 5.63
CA VAL A 66 -4.35 1.79 4.22
C VAL A 66 -4.82 0.60 3.39
N GLU A 67 -5.88 0.80 2.61
CA GLU A 67 -6.45 -0.22 1.73
C GLU A 67 -6.37 0.23 0.27
N TYR A 68 -5.92 -0.67 -0.62
CA TYR A 68 -5.85 -0.38 -2.04
C TYR A 68 -5.94 -1.65 -2.89
N MET A 69 -6.46 -1.50 -4.10
CA MET A 69 -6.49 -2.57 -5.10
C MET A 69 -5.12 -2.73 -5.75
N VAL A 70 -4.77 -3.97 -6.06
CA VAL A 70 -3.52 -4.34 -6.73
C VAL A 70 -3.78 -5.25 -7.91
N ASP A 71 -2.95 -5.12 -8.95
CA ASP A 71 -2.91 -6.06 -10.06
C ASP A 71 -1.77 -7.07 -9.90
N SER A 72 -1.76 -8.10 -10.75
CA SER A 72 -0.74 -9.15 -10.70
C SER A 72 0.67 -8.62 -10.97
N ASN A 73 0.83 -7.52 -11.73
CA ASN A 73 2.14 -6.95 -12.03
C ASN A 73 2.72 -6.28 -10.77
N PHE A 74 1.91 -5.50 -10.07
CA PHE A 74 2.28 -4.88 -8.79
C PHE A 74 2.67 -5.95 -7.78
N ILE A 75 1.84 -6.99 -7.61
CA ILE A 75 2.14 -8.09 -6.68
C ILE A 75 3.46 -8.78 -7.04
N ASN A 76 3.72 -9.04 -8.32
CA ASN A 76 4.98 -9.63 -8.75
C ASN A 76 6.19 -8.73 -8.43
N ASN A 77 6.06 -7.41 -8.61
CA ASN A 77 7.12 -6.47 -8.23
C ASN A 77 7.39 -6.52 -6.72
N VAL A 78 6.34 -6.54 -5.91
CA VAL A 78 6.44 -6.65 -4.44
C VAL A 78 7.04 -7.98 -4.00
N ILE A 79 6.69 -9.09 -4.66
CA ILE A 79 7.30 -10.41 -4.37
C ILE A 79 8.82 -10.39 -4.59
N ASN A 80 9.27 -9.69 -5.63
CA ASN A 80 10.69 -9.61 -5.98
C ASN A 80 11.46 -8.61 -5.11
N SER A 81 10.87 -7.44 -4.83
CA SER A 81 11.52 -6.38 -4.04
C SER A 81 11.38 -6.59 -2.53
N ARG A 82 10.33 -7.32 -2.11
CA ARG A 82 9.89 -7.53 -0.72
C ARG A 82 9.58 -6.26 0.04
N MET A 83 9.24 -5.20 -0.68
CA MET A 83 8.92 -3.92 -0.07
C MET A 83 7.92 -3.11 -0.91
N ILE A 84 7.22 -2.22 -0.23
CA ILE A 84 6.51 -1.09 -0.83
C ILE A 84 6.87 0.19 -0.09
N ASP A 85 6.83 1.31 -0.81
CA ASP A 85 6.86 2.64 -0.23
C ASP A 85 5.44 3.24 -0.30
N VAL A 86 4.87 3.57 0.86
CA VAL A 86 3.57 4.24 0.99
C VAL A 86 3.82 5.73 1.20
N PHE A 87 3.36 6.55 0.26
CA PHE A 87 3.46 8.00 0.27
C PHE A 87 2.12 8.59 0.67
N PHE A 88 2.13 9.40 1.72
CA PHE A 88 1.01 10.20 2.15
C PHE A 88 1.17 11.60 1.57
N VAL A 89 0.19 12.03 0.79
CA VAL A 89 0.19 13.31 0.10
C VAL A 89 -1.03 14.13 0.49
N ASN A 90 -0.89 15.45 0.52
CA ASN A 90 -2.02 16.34 0.70
C ASN A 90 -2.80 16.55 -0.62
N ASN A 91 -3.86 17.36 -0.58
CA ASN A 91 -4.70 17.71 -1.73
C ASN A 91 -3.97 18.48 -2.85
N THR A 92 -2.77 18.99 -2.61
CA THR A 92 -1.88 19.59 -3.62
C THR A 92 -0.85 18.61 -4.17
N PHE A 93 -0.96 17.33 -3.84
CA PHE A 93 -0.01 16.27 -4.17
C PHE A 93 1.39 16.47 -3.58
N LYS A 94 1.51 17.31 -2.55
CA LYS A 94 2.75 17.48 -1.79
C LYS A 94 2.87 16.31 -0.83
N GLU A 95 4.02 15.65 -0.86
CA GLU A 95 4.40 14.59 0.07
C GLU A 95 4.51 15.17 1.48
N GLU A 96 3.74 14.61 2.41
CA GLU A 96 3.78 14.96 3.83
C GLU A 96 4.50 13.87 4.64
N MET A 97 4.39 12.61 4.23
CA MET A 97 5.01 11.48 4.93
C MET A 97 5.28 10.30 3.99
N LYS A 98 6.27 9.48 4.33
CA LYS A 98 6.55 8.21 3.66
C LYS A 98 6.83 7.09 4.67
N ILE A 99 6.23 5.93 4.45
CA ILE A 99 6.54 4.69 5.16
C ILE A 99 7.03 3.64 4.19
N ARG A 100 8.10 2.93 4.56
CA ARG A 100 8.52 1.71 3.88
C ARG A 100 7.99 0.50 4.63
N ILE A 101 7.24 -0.34 3.94
CA ILE A 101 6.74 -1.61 4.49
C ILE A 101 7.58 -2.72 3.90
N LEU A 102 8.11 -3.58 4.75
CA LEU A 102 8.87 -4.77 4.37
C LEU A 102 7.99 -6.00 4.58
N PHE A 103 8.03 -6.93 3.62
CA PHE A 103 7.26 -8.17 3.72
C PHE A 103 8.16 -9.33 4.15
N SER A 104 7.68 -10.09 5.11
CA SER A 104 8.23 -11.36 5.56
C SER A 104 8.05 -12.46 4.51
N GLU A 105 8.81 -13.55 4.65
CA GLU A 105 8.68 -14.72 3.78
C GLU A 105 7.27 -15.30 3.75
N ASP A 106 6.56 -15.29 4.89
CA ASP A 106 5.23 -15.88 4.98
C ASP A 106 4.17 -14.99 4.31
N GLU A 107 4.31 -13.67 4.39
CA GLU A 107 3.48 -12.74 3.62
C GLU A 107 3.74 -12.89 2.11
N ILE A 108 4.99 -13.06 1.69
CA ILE A 108 5.32 -13.32 0.28
C ILE A 108 4.70 -14.64 -0.19
N LYS A 109 4.73 -15.70 0.62
CA LYS A 109 4.05 -16.98 0.28
C LYS A 109 2.54 -16.79 0.18
N LEU A 110 1.94 -16.02 1.09
CA LEU A 110 0.52 -15.71 1.07
C LEU A 110 0.14 -14.97 -0.22
N MET A 111 0.90 -13.94 -0.60
CA MET A 111 0.70 -13.23 -1.87
C MET A 111 0.76 -14.18 -3.07
N LYS A 112 1.80 -15.02 -3.17
CA LYS A 112 1.96 -16.01 -4.26
C LYS A 112 0.77 -16.96 -4.37
N ARG A 113 0.23 -17.41 -3.24
CA ARG A 113 -0.94 -18.27 -3.19
C ARG A 113 -2.17 -17.56 -3.77
N GLU A 114 -2.42 -16.32 -3.38
CA GLU A 114 -3.62 -15.58 -3.82
C GLU A 114 -3.64 -15.28 -5.32
N ILE A 115 -2.46 -15.07 -5.94
CA ILE A 115 -2.33 -14.90 -7.40
C ILE A 115 -2.18 -16.23 -8.18
N GLY A 116 -2.23 -17.37 -7.50
CA GLY A 116 -2.11 -18.68 -8.15
C GLY A 116 -0.71 -19.03 -8.65
N LEU A 117 0.34 -18.39 -8.12
CA LEU A 117 1.75 -18.71 -8.39
C LEU A 117 2.36 -19.70 -7.37
N GLY A 118 1.60 -20.12 -6.36
CA GLY A 118 2.02 -21.11 -5.38
C GLY A 118 1.38 -22.47 -5.62
N THR A 119 2.14 -23.41 -6.19
CA THR A 119 1.96 -24.86 -5.99
C THR A 119 3.03 -25.36 -5.05
#